data_AF-A0A519Y5X9-F1
#
_entry.id   AF-A0A519Y5X9-F1
#
_cell.length_a   1.000
_cell.length_b   1.000
_cell.length_c   1.000
_cell.angle_alpha   90.00
_cell.angle_beta   90.00
_cell.angle_gamma   90.00
#
_symmetry.space_group_name_H-M   'P 1'
#
loop_
_entity.id
_entity.type
_entity.pdbx_description
1 polymer ?
#
loop_
_entity_poly.entity_id
_entity_poly.type
_entity_poly.pdbx_seq_one_letter_code
_entity_poly.pdbx_strand_id
1 'polypeptide(L)' 'MKTELLPHDGAFASLEEARLEVTYYLDTYFNLDRRHSAPGYRSPHQFEADLFRYLP' A
#
# COMPACT_ATOMS: atom_id res chain seq x y z
N MET A 1 -4.46 19.91 1.56
CA MET A 1 -4.86 18.64 2.19
C MET A 1 -5.68 17.86 1.17
N LYS A 2 -5.35 16.61 0.86
CA LYS A 2 -6.22 15.78 0.00
C LYS A 2 -7.35 15.28 0.90
N THR A 3 -8.51 15.92 0.80
CA THR A 3 -9.73 15.46 1.46
C THR A 3 -10.39 14.50 0.48
N GLU A 4 -10.20 13.20 0.68
CA GLU A 4 -10.94 12.20 -0.10
C GLU A 4 -12.38 12.20 0.41
N LEU A 5 -13.31 12.57 -0.47
CA LEU A 5 -14.74 12.54 -0.18
C LEU A 5 -15.18 11.08 -0.20
N LEU A 6 -15.42 10.50 0.96
CA LEU A 6 -16.02 9.17 1.03
C LEU A 6 -17.51 9.27 0.65
N PRO A 7 -18.09 8.24 0.00
CA PRO A 7 -19.51 8.20 -0.26
C PRO A 7 -20.30 8.33 1.06
N HIS A 8 -21.49 8.91 1.01
CA HIS A 8 -22.36 9.07 2.19
C HIS A 8 -22.69 7.74 2.89
N ASP A 9 -22.69 6.63 2.14
CA ASP A 9 -22.96 5.28 2.65
C ASP A 9 -21.69 4.48 2.98
N GLY A 10 -20.52 5.15 3.02
CA GLY A 10 -19.23 4.50 3.14
C GLY A 10 -18.74 3.88 1.83
N ALA A 11 -17.48 3.44 1.81
CA ALA A 11 -16.85 2.84 0.62
C ALA A 11 -16.98 1.31 0.57
N PHE A 12 -17.39 0.68 1.67
CA PHE A 12 -17.46 -0.78 1.83
C PHE A 12 -18.80 -1.16 2.45
N ALA A 13 -19.39 -2.28 2.03
CA ALA A 13 -20.64 -2.81 2.54
C ALA A 13 -20.48 -3.50 3.90
N SER A 14 -19.28 -3.94 4.27
CA SER A 14 -19.00 -4.50 5.59
C SER A 14 -17.53 -4.33 6.03
N LEU A 15 -17.28 -4.54 7.33
CA LEU A 15 -15.91 -4.56 7.87
C LEU A 15 -15.07 -5.71 7.28
N GLU A 16 -15.70 -6.83 6.96
CA GLU A 16 -15.03 -7.98 6.36
C GLU A 16 -14.56 -7.67 4.93
N GLU A 17 -15.44 -7.06 4.13
CA GLU A 17 -15.09 -6.58 2.78
C GLU A 17 -13.96 -5.55 2.84
N ALA A 18 -14.06 -4.56 3.75
CA ALA A 18 -13.02 -3.57 3.93
C ALA A 18 -11.65 -4.20 4.25
N ARG A 19 -11.63 -5.22 5.12
CA ARG A 19 -10.39 -5.94 5.46
C ARG A 19 -9.83 -6.70 4.26
N LEU A 20 -10.70 -7.37 3.49
CA LEU A 20 -10.30 -8.12 2.31
C LEU A 20 -9.69 -7.20 1.25
N GLU A 21 -10.39 -6.12 0.89
CA GLU A 21 -9.95 -5.16 -0.12
C GLU A 21 -8.67 -4.44 0.30
N VAL A 22 -8.55 -4.02 1.56
CA VAL A 22 -7.33 -3.38 2.07
C VAL A 22 -6.16 -4.36 2.05
N THR A 23 -6.35 -5.60 2.48
CA THR A 23 -5.30 -6.62 2.46
C THR A 23 -4.84 -6.88 1.02
N TYR A 24 -5.79 -7.08 0.11
CA TYR A 24 -5.50 -7.28 -1.31
C TYR A 24 -4.72 -6.10 -1.90
N TYR A 25 -5.14 -4.86 -1.63
CA TYR A 25 -4.44 -3.66 -2.09
C TYR A 25 -3.01 -3.59 -1.54
N LEU A 26 -2.82 -3.91 -0.26
CA LEU A 26 -1.50 -3.89 0.38
C LEU A 26 -0.56 -4.93 -0.25
N ASP A 27 -1.04 -6.17 -0.39
CA ASP A 27 -0.21 -7.31 -0.81
C ASP A 27 0.08 -7.31 -2.32
N THR A 28 -0.86 -6.84 -3.14
CA THR A 28 -0.72 -6.94 -4.60
C THR A 28 -0.18 -5.69 -5.26
N TYR A 29 -0.41 -4.51 -4.68
CA TYR A 29 0.01 -3.26 -5.30
C TYR A 29 0.90 -2.42 -4.39
N PHE A 30 0.49 -2.15 -3.15
CA PHE A 30 1.23 -1.23 -2.29
C PHE A 30 2.66 -1.75 -2.02
N ASN A 31 2.79 -2.98 -1.57
CA ASN A 31 4.08 -3.54 -1.19
C ASN A 31 4.95 -3.87 -2.41
N LEU A 32 4.33 -4.29 -3.52
CA LEU A 32 5.05 -4.75 -4.70
C LEU A 32 5.46 -3.59 -5.63
N ASP A 33 4.51 -2.72 -5.99
CA ASP A 33 4.64 -1.82 -7.14
C ASP A 33 4.58 -0.34 -6.77
N ARG A 34 3.91 0.02 -5.68
CA ARG A 34 3.69 1.42 -5.32
C ARG A 34 5.00 2.10 -4.96
N ARG A 35 5.48 2.97 -5.84
CA ARG A 35 6.69 3.77 -5.60
C ARG A 35 6.39 4.96 -4.70
N HIS A 36 7.24 5.17 -3.70
CA HIS A 36 7.13 6.28 -2.76
C HIS A 36 8.11 7.40 -3.12
N SER A 37 7.70 8.66 -2.93
CA SER A 37 8.53 9.82 -3.25
C SER A 37 9.87 9.87 -2.51
N ALA A 38 10.00 9.15 -1.39
CA ALA A 38 11.26 8.96 -0.68
C ALA A 38 11.33 7.56 -0.03
N PRO A 39 12.52 6.98 0.14
CA PRO A 39 13.82 7.39 -0.42
C PRO A 39 14.12 6.68 -1.75
N GLY A 40 14.16 7.46 -2.85
CA GLY A 40 14.67 7.00 -4.15
C GLY A 40 13.61 6.47 -5.14
N TYR A 41 12.33 6.79 -4.95
CA TYR A 41 11.27 6.38 -5.87
C TYR A 41 11.17 4.86 -6.07
N ARG A 42 11.28 4.12 -4.95
CA ARG A 42 11.24 2.66 -4.90
C ARG A 42 9.93 2.19 -4.25
N SER A 43 9.53 0.96 -4.58
CA SER A 43 8.49 0.25 -3.83
C SER A 43 9.05 -0.35 -2.53
N PRO A 44 8.19 -0.70 -1.55
CA PRO A 44 8.62 -1.39 -0.33
C PRO A 44 9.42 -2.67 -0.61
N HIS A 45 8.94 -3.52 -1.52
CA HIS A 45 9.66 -4.73 -1.94
C HIS A 45 11.08 -4.41 -2.44
N GLN A 46 11.22 -3.42 -3.31
CA GLN A 46 12.54 -3.02 -3.84
C GLN A 46 13.46 -2.51 -2.73
N PHE A 47 12.92 -1.72 -1.80
CA PHE A 47 13.67 -1.24 -0.66
C PHE A 47 14.16 -2.39 0.23
N GLU A 48 13.31 -3.36 0.53
CA GLU A 48 13.66 -4.55 1.33
C GLU A 48 14.71 -5.41 0.62
N ALA A 49 14.54 -5.67 -0.69
CA ALA A 49 15.51 -6.43 -1.47
C ALA A 49 16.91 -5.78 -1.48
N ASP A 50 16.96 -4.45 -1.61
CA ASP A 50 18.20 -3.70 -1.49
C ASP A 50 18.77 -3.82 -0.07
N LEU A 51 17.94 -3.62 0.96
CA LEU A 51 18.36 -3.74 2.35
C LEU A 51 18.97 -5.11 2.66
N PHE A 52 18.32 -6.20 2.24
CA PHE A 52 18.83 -7.57 2.42
C PHE A 52 20.15 -7.82 1.67
N ARG A 53 20.39 -7.13 0.55
CA ARG A 53 21.66 -7.22 -0.18
C ARG A 53 22.83 -6.56 0.57
N TYR A 54 22.55 -5.53 1.38
CA TYR A 54 23.56 -4.77 2.11
C TYR A 54 23.71 -5.18 3.59
N LEU A 55 22.87 -6.09 4.08
CA LEU A 55 23.03 -6.69 5.40
C LEU A 55 24.09 -7.81 5.33
N PRO A 56 25.04 -7.86 6.29
CA PRO A 56 26.12 -8.85 6.33
C PRO A 56 25.63 -10.28 6.64
#